data_AF-A0A846STA7-F1
#
_entry.id   AF-A0A846STA7-F1
#
_cell.length_a   1.000
_cell.length_b   1.000
_cell.length_c   1.000
_cell.angle_alpha   90.00
_cell.angle_beta   90.00
_cell.angle_gamma   90.00
#
_symmetry.space_group_name_H-M   'P 1'
#
loop_
_entity.id
_entity.type
_entity.pdbx_description
1 polymer ?
#
loop_
_entity_poly.entity_id
_entity_poly.type
_entity_poly.pdbx_seq_one_letter_code
_entity_poly.pdbx_strand_id
1 'polypeptide(L)'
;MAKSSWSHALAWVSLAGALAGCSTIPDHPQSANPPPITFSDTSANSDEPIPKVEPPSRSGNPDTYVVFGRRYRVQETSEGYREEGTASWYGWEFHGRKTSSGPLFNMFELTAAHKSLPLPTYVQVTNLENGRQIVVKVTDRGPFIGERAIDLSYAAADRLGMLEQGTARVEIVALAPFQFLPKLAARRAEQRELLASRQNRPEPVIKPAAIQFARATPARPSAQAPGKPPAQVLARIEREKARKAQARASLLLAQAPVDRNAPKTTTRKVAGPNQGLTRLLSRVRRVRQHCGWLRRRRPRKARRLQQIGSRR
;
A
#
# COMPACT_ATOMS: atom_id res chain seq x y z
N MET A 1 3.44 -48.75 64.01
CA MET A 1 3.51 -47.32 64.41
C MET A 1 2.88 -46.49 63.30
N ALA A 2 2.17 -45.43 63.71
CA ALA A 2 1.08 -44.80 62.98
C ALA A 2 1.51 -43.74 61.94
N LYS A 3 0.65 -43.62 60.92
CA LYS A 3 0.25 -42.48 60.08
C LYS A 3 0.98 -41.14 60.28
N SER A 4 1.34 -40.49 59.16
CA SER A 4 0.74 -39.18 58.83
C SER A 4 0.93 -38.81 57.36
N SER A 5 -0.20 -38.53 56.70
CA SER A 5 -0.28 -37.80 55.45
C SER A 5 -0.16 -36.31 55.74
N TRP A 6 0.64 -35.58 54.96
CA TRP A 6 0.53 -34.13 54.86
C TRP A 6 0.40 -33.69 53.40
N SER A 7 -0.85 -33.45 53.03
CA SER A 7 -1.31 -32.20 52.44
C SER A 7 -0.70 -31.76 51.11
N HIS A 8 -1.21 -32.35 50.03
CA HIS A 8 -1.34 -31.68 48.74
C HIS A 8 -2.34 -30.52 48.85
N ALA A 9 -1.90 -29.36 49.32
CA ALA A 9 -2.70 -28.15 49.31
C ALA A 9 -1.80 -26.92 49.31
N LEU A 10 -1.20 -26.61 48.15
CA LEU A 10 -0.70 -25.26 47.79
C LEU A 10 -0.14 -25.28 46.34
N ALA A 11 -0.93 -25.76 45.38
CA ALA A 11 -0.55 -25.75 43.97
C ALA A 11 -1.68 -25.28 43.04
N TRP A 12 -2.54 -24.35 43.51
CA TRP A 12 -3.67 -23.82 42.71
C TRP A 12 -3.99 -22.34 42.94
N VAL A 13 -2.98 -21.45 43.06
CA VAL A 13 -3.23 -19.98 43.09
C VAL A 13 -2.28 -19.20 42.17
N SER A 14 -1.92 -19.71 40.99
CA SER A 14 -1.16 -18.90 40.02
C SER A 14 -1.49 -19.21 38.56
N LEU A 15 -2.78 -19.19 38.20
CA LEU A 15 -3.19 -19.25 36.79
C LEU A 15 -4.45 -18.41 36.48
N ALA A 16 -4.56 -17.20 37.04
CA ALA A 16 -5.65 -16.28 36.69
C ALA A 16 -5.21 -14.80 36.74
N GLY A 17 -4.07 -14.48 36.11
CA GLY A 17 -3.50 -13.13 36.12
C GLY A 17 -2.96 -12.66 34.78
N ALA A 18 -3.41 -13.23 33.66
CA ALA A 18 -3.01 -12.77 32.33
C ALA A 18 -4.21 -12.87 31.39
N LEU A 19 -4.91 -11.74 31.20
CA LEU A 19 -5.69 -11.35 30.00
C LEU A 19 -6.59 -10.13 30.31
N ALA A 20 -6.03 -9.09 30.91
CA ALA A 20 -6.63 -7.75 30.90
C ALA A 20 -5.62 -6.75 30.33
N GLY A 21 -5.09 -7.06 29.15
CA GLY A 21 -4.41 -6.08 28.32
C GLY A 21 -5.46 -5.28 27.57
N CYS A 22 -5.96 -4.20 28.18
CA CYS A 22 -6.69 -3.18 27.45
C CYS A 22 -5.73 -2.55 26.43
N SER A 23 -5.83 -2.92 25.17
CA SER A 23 -5.22 -2.16 24.07
C SER A 23 -6.02 -0.88 23.90
N THR A 24 -5.73 0.14 24.71
CA THR A 24 -6.13 1.50 24.38
C THR A 24 -5.26 1.94 23.22
N ILE A 25 -5.75 1.75 21.99
CA ILE A 25 -5.25 2.49 20.84
C ILE A 25 -5.57 3.96 21.17
N PRO A 26 -4.59 4.87 21.26
CA PRO A 26 -4.91 6.28 21.34
C PRO A 26 -5.68 6.63 20.06
N ASP A 27 -6.94 6.99 20.20
CA ASP A 27 -7.67 7.69 19.15
C ASP A 27 -6.88 8.98 18.89
N HIS A 28 -6.05 8.98 17.84
CA HIS A 28 -5.59 10.24 17.27
C HIS A 28 -6.85 10.91 16.71
N PRO A 29 -7.25 12.08 17.22
CA PRO A 29 -8.37 12.80 16.63
C PRO A 29 -8.02 13.11 15.17
N GLN A 30 -8.63 12.36 14.25
CA GLN A 30 -8.81 12.81 12.89
C GLN A 30 -9.75 14.01 12.95
N SER A 31 -9.34 15.09 12.29
CA SER A 31 -10.03 16.39 12.23
C SER A 31 -9.74 17.36 13.37
N ALA A 32 -8.57 17.98 13.29
CA ALA A 32 -8.50 19.42 13.48
C ALA A 32 -7.71 19.98 12.29
N ASN A 33 -8.22 21.04 11.66
CA ASN A 33 -7.42 21.84 10.74
C ASN A 33 -6.04 22.10 11.38
N PRO A 34 -4.94 22.05 10.62
CA PRO A 34 -3.63 22.36 11.19
C PRO A 34 -3.72 23.72 11.89
N PRO A 35 -3.11 23.90 13.07
CA PRO A 35 -3.06 25.21 13.70
C PRO A 35 -2.49 26.20 12.67
N PRO A 36 -3.00 27.44 12.63
CA PRO A 36 -2.46 28.44 11.72
C PRO A 36 -0.95 28.54 11.95
N ILE A 37 -0.18 28.12 10.96
CA ILE A 37 1.28 28.21 10.99
C ILE A 37 1.58 29.70 11.07
N THR A 38 2.11 30.15 12.20
CA THR A 38 2.40 31.57 12.40
C THR A 38 3.75 31.89 11.76
N PHE A 39 3.89 33.10 11.20
CA PHE A 39 5.14 33.56 10.57
C PHE A 39 6.37 33.43 11.49
N SER A 40 6.15 33.46 12.81
CA SER A 40 7.14 33.23 13.86
C SER A 40 7.74 31.81 13.86
N ASP A 41 7.00 30.79 13.43
CA ASP A 41 7.47 29.39 13.42
C ASP A 41 8.44 29.11 12.26
N THR A 42 8.37 29.91 11.18
CA THR A 42 9.15 29.71 9.95
C THR A 42 10.45 30.53 9.94
N SER A 43 10.45 31.64 10.68
CA SER A 43 11.56 32.62 10.72
C SER A 43 12.53 32.43 11.89
N ALA A 44 12.12 31.75 12.96
CA ALA A 44 12.91 31.72 14.20
C ALA A 44 14.01 30.65 14.30
N ASN A 45 14.09 29.63 13.43
CA ASN A 45 14.90 28.44 13.79
C ASN A 45 15.51 27.56 12.67
N SER A 46 15.75 28.08 11.46
CA SER A 46 16.39 27.23 10.44
C SER A 46 17.47 28.00 9.70
N ASP A 47 18.64 28.19 10.29
CA ASP A 47 19.81 28.55 9.49
C ASP A 47 19.97 27.56 8.33
N GLU A 48 20.42 28.02 7.16
CA GLU A 48 20.68 27.11 6.05
C GLU A 48 21.67 26.03 6.50
N PRO A 49 21.37 24.75 6.25
CA PRO A 49 22.17 23.67 6.76
C PRO A 49 23.55 23.70 6.10
N ILE A 50 24.59 23.87 6.90
CA ILE A 50 25.98 23.86 6.42
C ILE A 50 26.34 22.43 6.01
N PRO A 51 26.76 22.19 4.75
CA PRO A 51 27.20 20.87 4.31
C PRO A 51 28.36 20.35 5.17
N LYS A 52 28.22 19.12 5.65
CA LYS A 52 29.23 18.46 6.49
C LYS A 52 29.26 16.95 6.22
N VAL A 53 30.37 16.33 6.58
CA VAL A 53 30.49 14.87 6.47
C VAL A 53 29.61 14.22 7.53
N GLU A 54 28.64 13.42 7.09
CA GLU A 54 27.79 12.61 7.95
C GLU A 54 27.92 11.12 7.58
N PRO A 55 27.75 10.21 8.54
CA PRO A 55 27.71 8.79 8.21
C PRO A 55 26.48 8.48 7.35
N PRO A 56 26.62 7.65 6.29
CA PRO A 56 25.46 7.28 5.47
C PRO A 56 24.41 6.54 6.30
N SER A 57 23.14 6.86 6.03
CA SER A 57 22.01 6.24 6.71
C SER A 57 22.04 4.72 6.58
N ARG A 58 21.81 4.03 7.70
CA ARG A 58 21.77 2.57 7.80
C ARG A 58 20.58 1.96 7.05
N SER A 59 19.41 2.58 7.14
CA SER A 59 18.16 2.13 6.52
C SER A 59 17.89 2.78 5.17
N GLY A 60 18.39 4.00 4.99
CA GLY A 60 18.04 4.84 3.84
C GLY A 60 18.74 4.48 2.53
N ASN A 61 19.74 3.58 2.54
CA ASN A 61 20.62 3.33 1.39
C ASN A 61 20.65 1.86 0.90
N PRO A 62 19.49 1.24 0.59
CA PRO A 62 19.49 -0.07 -0.08
C PRO A 62 19.99 0.06 -1.53
N ASP A 63 20.43 -1.05 -2.14
CA ASP A 63 20.82 -1.04 -3.56
C ASP A 63 19.63 -0.67 -4.47
N THR A 64 18.49 -1.33 -4.22
CA THR A 64 17.20 -1.02 -4.85
C THR A 64 16.08 -1.11 -3.83
N TYR A 65 14.97 -0.42 -4.11
CA TYR A 65 13.74 -0.49 -3.31
C TYR A 65 12.51 -0.34 -4.23
N VAL A 66 11.34 -0.75 -3.75
CA VAL A 66 10.10 -0.76 -4.55
C VAL A 66 9.02 0.04 -3.83
N VAL A 67 8.38 0.95 -4.55
CA VAL A 67 7.23 1.73 -4.08
C VAL A 67 6.19 1.76 -5.20
N PHE A 68 4.93 1.46 -4.87
CA PHE A 68 3.81 1.37 -5.83
C PHE A 68 4.12 0.52 -7.07
N GLY A 69 4.88 -0.57 -6.91
CA GLY A 69 5.27 -1.47 -8.00
C GLY A 69 6.42 -0.96 -8.89
N ARG A 70 6.90 0.28 -8.71
CA ARG A 70 8.06 0.82 -9.42
C ARG A 70 9.33 0.58 -8.60
N ARG A 71 10.38 0.05 -9.27
CA ARG A 71 11.70 -0.16 -8.68
C ARG A 71 12.55 1.09 -8.84
N TYR A 72 13.19 1.50 -7.76
CA TYR A 72 14.14 2.61 -7.69
C TYR A 72 15.53 2.08 -7.32
N ARG A 73 16.57 2.81 -7.74
CA ARG A 73 17.97 2.45 -7.50
C ARG A 73 18.70 3.63 -6.86
N VAL A 74 19.46 3.36 -5.81
CA VAL A 74 20.27 4.36 -5.11
C VAL A 74 21.61 4.50 -5.82
N GLN A 75 22.10 5.73 -5.97
CA GLN A 75 23.41 6.03 -6.53
C GLN A 75 24.52 5.64 -5.53
N GLU A 76 25.73 5.34 -6.02
CA GLU A 76 26.87 5.03 -5.13
C GLU A 76 27.50 6.29 -4.51
N THR A 77 27.41 7.41 -5.23
CA THR A 77 27.94 8.71 -4.83
C THR A 77 26.93 9.81 -5.16
N SER A 78 26.99 10.93 -4.44
CA SER A 78 26.31 12.17 -4.83
C SER A 78 27.20 13.10 -5.65
N GLU A 79 28.48 12.77 -5.84
CA GLU A 79 29.44 13.59 -6.59
C GLU A 79 28.98 13.80 -8.04
N GLY A 80 29.03 15.05 -8.50
CA GLY A 80 28.64 15.43 -9.85
C GLY A 80 27.13 15.36 -10.13
N TYR A 81 26.29 15.08 -9.12
CA TYR A 81 24.85 15.03 -9.31
C TYR A 81 24.28 16.42 -9.61
N ARG A 82 23.63 16.53 -10.77
CA ARG A 82 22.85 17.69 -11.22
C ARG A 82 21.59 17.19 -11.94
N GLU A 83 20.43 17.72 -11.59
CA GLU A 83 19.16 17.38 -12.23
C GLU A 83 18.24 18.60 -12.26
N GLU A 84 17.59 18.83 -13.40
CA GLU A 84 16.44 19.74 -13.48
C GLU A 84 15.14 18.95 -13.44
N GLY A 85 14.15 19.45 -12.70
CA GLY A 85 12.88 18.77 -12.58
C GLY A 85 11.79 19.60 -11.91
N THR A 86 10.69 18.93 -11.57
CA THR A 86 9.59 19.55 -10.82
C THR A 86 9.80 19.27 -9.33
N ALA A 87 9.91 20.31 -8.53
CA ALA A 87 9.82 20.23 -7.09
C ALA A 87 8.35 20.25 -6.65
N SER A 88 8.08 19.61 -5.52
CA SER A 88 6.89 19.91 -4.72
C SER A 88 7.26 19.94 -3.25
N TRP A 89 6.28 20.01 -2.36
CA TRP A 89 6.51 19.94 -0.93
C TRP A 89 5.51 19.00 -0.24
N TYR A 90 5.92 18.43 0.88
CA TYR A 90 5.11 17.48 1.63
C TYR A 90 4.49 18.14 2.88
N GLY A 91 3.19 17.91 3.03
CA GLY A 91 2.33 18.60 3.99
C GLY A 91 2.42 18.10 5.43
N TRP A 92 1.54 18.69 6.26
CA TRP A 92 1.43 18.44 7.69
C TRP A 92 1.25 16.95 8.04
N GLU A 93 0.63 16.16 7.17
CA GLU A 93 0.31 14.74 7.41
C GLU A 93 1.57 13.86 7.55
N PHE A 94 2.73 14.37 7.13
CA PHE A 94 4.02 13.71 7.29
C PHE A 94 4.73 14.10 8.57
N HIS A 95 4.36 15.22 9.20
CA HIS A 95 5.05 15.74 10.37
C HIS A 95 5.09 14.70 11.51
N GLY A 96 6.26 14.53 12.13
CA GLY A 96 6.47 13.54 13.18
C GLY A 96 6.57 12.08 12.71
N ARG A 97 6.54 11.79 11.40
CA ARG A 97 6.74 10.42 10.88
C ARG A 97 8.23 10.12 10.66
N LYS A 98 8.61 8.85 10.77
CA LYS A 98 9.99 8.42 10.48
C LYS A 98 10.33 8.64 9.01
N THR A 99 11.45 9.31 8.76
CA THR A 99 12.07 9.39 7.43
C THR A 99 12.83 8.11 7.12
N SER A 100 13.19 7.91 5.85
CA SER A 100 14.06 6.81 5.42
C SER A 100 15.45 6.86 6.04
N SER A 101 15.94 8.06 6.40
CA SER A 101 17.19 8.20 7.14
C SER A 101 17.11 7.73 8.59
N GLY A 102 15.91 7.70 9.19
CA GLY A 102 15.63 7.23 10.54
C GLY A 102 14.90 8.25 11.43
N PRO A 103 15.44 9.47 11.61
CA PRO A 103 14.82 10.53 12.41
C PRO A 103 13.40 10.89 11.98
N LEU A 104 12.64 11.49 12.90
CA LEU A 104 11.30 12.01 12.62
C LEU A 104 11.37 13.23 11.72
N PHE A 105 10.44 13.34 10.78
CA PHE A 105 10.33 14.47 9.89
C PHE A 105 9.80 15.69 10.64
N ASN A 106 10.52 16.81 10.52
CA ASN A 106 10.10 18.12 10.97
C ASN A 106 9.86 19.03 9.75
N MET A 107 8.65 19.59 9.62
CA MET A 107 8.29 20.40 8.45
C MET A 107 8.92 21.79 8.46
N PHE A 108 9.42 22.22 9.62
CA PHE A 108 10.08 23.51 9.81
C PHE A 108 11.61 23.45 9.62
N GLU A 109 12.18 22.24 9.42
CA GLU A 109 13.58 22.06 9.06
C GLU A 109 13.80 22.10 7.55
N LEU A 110 14.96 22.58 7.10
CA LEU A 110 15.34 22.63 5.68
C LEU A 110 15.80 21.26 5.18
N THR A 111 14.81 20.39 4.95
CA THR A 111 15.01 19.00 4.52
C THR A 111 14.24 18.68 3.25
N ALA A 112 14.63 17.58 2.60
CA ALA A 112 14.00 17.11 1.37
C ALA A 112 13.99 15.57 1.24
N ALA A 113 13.14 15.07 0.36
CA ALA A 113 13.08 13.69 -0.08
C ALA A 113 13.56 13.55 -1.53
N HIS A 114 14.42 12.57 -1.80
CA HIS A 114 14.93 12.27 -3.14
C HIS A 114 14.96 10.77 -3.47
N LYS A 115 14.74 10.42 -4.74
CA LYS A 115 14.61 9.03 -5.18
C LYS A 115 15.95 8.28 -5.10
N SER A 116 17.01 8.84 -5.66
CA SER A 116 18.24 8.08 -5.92
C SER A 116 19.48 8.55 -5.16
N LEU A 117 19.48 9.76 -4.61
CA LEU A 117 20.66 10.30 -3.93
C LEU A 117 20.99 9.46 -2.67
N PRO A 118 22.26 9.22 -2.35
CA PRO A 118 22.62 8.63 -1.06
C PRO A 118 22.10 9.49 0.10
N LEU A 119 21.66 8.87 1.20
CA LEU A 119 21.17 9.59 2.38
C LEU A 119 22.23 9.56 3.50
N PRO A 120 22.51 10.68 4.18
CA PRO A 120 22.10 12.04 3.82
C PRO A 120 22.92 12.57 2.62
N THR A 121 22.38 13.56 1.91
CA THR A 121 23.14 14.37 0.94
C THR A 121 22.70 15.82 1.11
N TYR A 122 23.63 16.77 1.00
CA TYR A 122 23.31 18.20 0.92
C TYR A 122 23.15 18.60 -0.53
N VAL A 123 22.07 19.31 -0.83
CA VAL A 123 21.80 19.82 -2.19
C VAL A 123 21.45 21.29 -2.14
N GLN A 124 21.93 22.06 -3.12
CA GLN A 124 21.37 23.35 -3.46
C GLN A 124 20.18 23.12 -4.39
N VAL A 125 19.06 23.76 -4.08
CA VAL A 125 17.86 23.76 -4.91
C VAL A 125 17.62 25.18 -5.37
N THR A 126 17.61 25.40 -6.67
CA THR A 126 17.35 26.69 -7.30
C THR A 126 16.00 26.65 -7.99
N ASN A 127 15.10 27.57 -7.66
CA ASN A 127 13.85 27.75 -8.37
C ASN A 127 14.10 28.56 -9.65
N LEU A 128 13.83 27.93 -10.79
CA LEU A 128 14.14 28.47 -12.12
C LEU A 128 13.18 29.59 -12.54
N GLU A 129 12.04 29.73 -11.86
CA GLU A 129 11.03 30.74 -12.17
C GLU A 129 11.32 32.08 -11.48
N ASN A 130 11.91 32.05 -10.28
CA ASN A 130 12.17 33.25 -9.47
C ASN A 130 13.65 33.48 -9.11
N GLY A 131 14.55 32.54 -9.45
CA GLY A 131 15.98 32.61 -9.18
C GLY A 131 16.38 32.42 -7.71
N ARG A 132 15.43 32.15 -6.80
CA ARG A 132 15.74 31.88 -5.39
C ARG A 132 16.41 30.52 -5.26
N GLN A 133 17.33 30.41 -4.33
CA GLN A 133 18.04 29.18 -4.03
C GLN A 133 18.11 28.94 -2.53
N ILE A 134 18.14 27.67 -2.14
CA ILE A 134 18.31 27.25 -0.74
C ILE A 134 19.19 26.01 -0.68
N VAL A 135 19.90 25.82 0.42
CA VAL A 135 20.52 24.53 0.75
C VAL A 135 19.55 23.71 1.59
N VAL A 136 19.39 22.42 1.26
CA VAL A 136 18.61 21.46 2.03
C VAL A 136 19.38 20.17 2.26
N LYS A 137 19.06 19.50 3.37
CA LYS A 137 19.54 18.16 3.65
C LYS A 137 18.52 17.13 3.18
N VAL A 138 18.93 16.26 2.26
CA VAL A 138 18.10 15.13 1.81
C VAL A 138 18.12 14.05 2.88
N THR A 139 16.96 13.77 3.48
CA THR A 139 16.80 12.83 4.60
C THR A 139 15.82 11.69 4.31
N ASP A 140 15.08 11.77 3.21
CA ASP A 140 14.02 10.81 2.91
C ASP A 140 13.99 10.34 1.45
N ARG A 141 13.18 9.32 1.18
CA ARG A 141 12.93 8.75 -0.14
C ARG A 141 11.59 9.22 -0.68
N GLY A 142 11.59 9.56 -1.96
CA GLY A 142 10.45 10.14 -2.67
C GLY A 142 10.92 11.24 -3.60
N PRO A 143 10.04 11.99 -4.27
CA PRO A 143 8.61 11.74 -4.44
C PRO A 143 8.29 10.45 -5.20
N PHE A 144 7.11 9.87 -4.96
CA PHE A 144 6.62 8.69 -5.70
C PHE A 144 5.40 8.96 -6.57
N ILE A 145 4.85 10.17 -6.49
CA ILE A 145 3.70 10.60 -7.30
C ILE A 145 4.22 11.46 -8.45
N GLY A 146 3.83 11.09 -9.66
CA GLY A 146 4.22 11.77 -10.89
C GLY A 146 5.72 11.72 -11.19
N GLU A 147 6.15 12.60 -12.07
CA GLU A 147 7.55 12.75 -12.50
C GLU A 147 8.26 13.88 -11.72
N ARG A 148 7.91 14.07 -10.45
CA ARG A 148 8.57 15.04 -9.56
C ARG A 148 10.00 14.58 -9.25
N ALA A 149 10.93 15.51 -9.16
CA ALA A 149 12.34 15.25 -8.89
C ALA A 149 12.61 15.24 -7.38
N ILE A 150 12.10 16.25 -6.66
CA ILE A 150 12.35 16.46 -5.24
C ILE A 150 11.09 16.89 -4.50
N ASP A 151 10.94 16.44 -3.26
CA ASP A 151 9.88 16.88 -2.36
C ASP A 151 10.55 17.63 -1.19
N LEU A 152 10.20 18.89 -1.00
CA LEU A 152 10.78 19.80 0.01
C LEU A 152 9.92 19.84 1.27
N SER A 153 10.54 20.16 2.41
CA SER A 153 9.79 20.53 3.61
C SER A 153 9.02 21.84 3.41
N TYR A 154 8.06 22.12 4.30
CA TYR A 154 7.30 23.37 4.26
C TYR A 154 8.22 24.60 4.38
N ALA A 155 9.14 24.62 5.34
CA ALA A 155 10.09 25.73 5.50
C ALA A 155 11.00 25.91 4.27
N ALA A 156 11.42 24.82 3.63
CA ALA A 156 12.19 24.89 2.40
C ALA A 156 11.36 25.46 1.24
N ALA A 157 10.12 25.03 1.08
CA ALA A 157 9.22 25.53 0.04
C ALA A 157 8.86 27.02 0.22
N ASP A 158 8.70 27.48 1.46
CA ASP A 158 8.48 28.90 1.80
C ASP A 158 9.68 29.76 1.37
N ARG A 159 10.88 29.35 1.78
CA ARG A 159 12.11 30.06 1.44
C ARG A 159 12.48 30.01 -0.04
N LEU A 160 12.06 28.96 -0.73
CA LEU A 160 12.23 28.84 -2.17
C LEU A 160 11.14 29.62 -2.95
N GLY A 161 10.11 30.11 -2.26
CA GLY A 161 9.02 30.90 -2.83
C GLY A 161 8.12 30.07 -3.75
N MET A 162 7.70 28.89 -3.30
CA MET A 162 6.85 27.99 -4.08
C MET A 162 5.63 27.45 -3.32
N LEU A 163 5.30 27.99 -2.14
CA LEU A 163 4.16 27.54 -1.35
C LEU A 163 2.82 27.76 -2.07
N GLU A 164 2.60 28.95 -2.63
CA GLU A 164 1.33 29.31 -3.27
C GLU A 164 1.06 28.45 -4.52
N GLN A 165 2.11 28.18 -5.31
CA GLN A 165 2.04 27.39 -6.53
C GLN A 165 1.95 25.88 -6.23
N GLY A 166 2.45 25.45 -5.06
CA GLY A 166 2.54 24.04 -4.65
C GLY A 166 3.65 23.24 -5.32
N THR A 167 4.03 23.63 -6.54
CA THR A 167 5.12 23.04 -7.34
C THR A 167 5.92 24.13 -8.03
N ALA A 168 7.19 23.85 -8.35
CA ALA A 168 8.05 24.76 -9.09
C ALA A 168 9.03 23.99 -9.98
N ARG A 169 9.46 24.58 -11.10
CA ARG A 169 10.62 24.09 -11.84
C ARG A 169 11.90 24.43 -11.08
N VAL A 170 12.73 23.42 -10.82
CA VAL A 170 13.96 23.58 -10.05
C VAL A 170 15.16 22.93 -10.72
N GLU A 171 16.34 23.47 -10.43
CA GLU A 171 17.62 22.79 -10.58
C GLU A 171 18.10 22.28 -9.21
N ILE A 172 18.60 21.06 -9.17
CA ILE A 172 19.12 20.40 -7.97
C ILE A 172 20.60 20.10 -8.22
N VAL A 173 21.48 20.57 -7.33
CA VAL A 173 22.92 20.34 -7.40
C VAL A 173 23.40 19.77 -6.07
N ALA A 174 24.07 18.62 -6.09
CA ALA A 174 24.70 18.09 -4.88
C ALA A 174 25.91 18.93 -4.47
N LEU A 175 26.07 19.17 -3.16
CA LEU A 175 27.13 19.98 -2.60
C LEU A 175 28.19 19.12 -1.91
N ALA A 176 29.42 19.64 -1.87
CA ALA A 176 30.49 19.06 -1.09
C ALA A 176 30.26 19.32 0.41
N PRO A 177 30.64 18.39 1.31
CA PRO A 177 31.23 17.09 1.01
C PRO A 177 30.20 16.11 0.44
N PHE A 178 30.59 15.37 -0.60
CA PHE A 178 29.71 14.42 -1.26
C PHE A 178 29.56 13.13 -0.46
N GLN A 179 28.38 12.52 -0.53
CA GLN A 179 28.11 11.26 0.13
C GLN A 179 28.54 10.10 -0.76
N PHE A 180 29.35 9.19 -0.21
CA PHE A 180 29.76 7.95 -0.88
C PHE A 180 29.31 6.70 -0.09
N LEU A 181 28.93 5.65 -0.81
CA LEU A 181 28.46 4.37 -0.25
C LEU A 181 29.44 3.23 -0.58
N PRO A 182 30.57 3.10 0.15
CA PRO A 182 31.63 2.14 -0.19
C PRO A 182 31.14 0.68 -0.19
N LYS A 183 30.29 0.31 0.77
CA LYS A 183 29.70 -1.04 0.83
C LYS A 183 28.78 -1.34 -0.35
N LEU A 184 28.11 -0.33 -0.90
CA LEU A 184 27.27 -0.52 -2.07
C LEU A 184 28.12 -0.66 -3.33
N ALA A 185 29.14 0.20 -3.48
CA ALA A 185 30.08 0.14 -4.59
C ALA A 185 30.82 -1.22 -4.63
N ALA A 186 31.33 -1.70 -3.49
CA ALA A 186 31.99 -3.00 -3.40
C ALA A 186 31.08 -4.16 -3.83
N ARG A 187 29.85 -4.24 -3.29
CA ARG A 187 28.88 -5.27 -3.69
C ARG A 187 28.57 -5.25 -5.18
N ARG A 188 28.46 -4.06 -5.79
CA ARG A 188 28.21 -3.93 -7.22
C ARG A 188 29.42 -4.32 -8.06
N ALA A 189 30.64 -4.02 -7.61
CA ALA A 189 31.87 -4.47 -8.25
C ALA A 189 31.98 -6.00 -8.26
N GLU A 190 31.79 -6.64 -7.09
CA GLU A 190 31.73 -8.11 -6.96
C GLU A 190 30.68 -8.72 -7.88
N GLN A 191 29.48 -8.13 -7.93
CA GLN A 191 28.41 -8.63 -8.81
C GLN A 191 28.76 -8.50 -10.29
N ARG A 192 29.43 -7.41 -10.71
CA ARG A 192 29.90 -7.26 -12.10
C ARG A 192 30.94 -8.31 -12.45
N GLU A 193 31.88 -8.59 -11.54
CA GLU A 193 32.90 -9.63 -11.72
C GLU A 193 32.28 -11.04 -11.79
N LEU A 194 31.31 -11.34 -10.93
CA LEU A 194 30.54 -12.59 -10.98
C LEU A 194 29.76 -12.76 -12.28
N LEU A 195 29.21 -11.68 -12.84
CA LEU A 195 28.52 -11.71 -14.13
C LEU A 195 29.51 -11.90 -15.30
N ALA A 196 30.65 -11.21 -15.26
CA ALA A 196 31.70 -11.35 -16.27
C ALA A 196 32.31 -12.77 -16.29
N SER A 197 32.58 -13.34 -15.11
CA SER A 197 33.11 -14.71 -15.00
C SER A 197 32.10 -15.77 -15.48
N ARG A 198 30.79 -15.55 -15.31
CA ARG A 198 29.75 -16.43 -15.88
C ARG A 198 29.73 -16.40 -17.40
N GLN A 199 29.90 -15.22 -18.01
CA GLN A 199 29.94 -15.09 -19.46
C GLN A 199 31.16 -15.78 -20.07
N ASN A 200 32.29 -15.77 -19.36
CA ASN A 200 33.54 -16.41 -19.79
C ASN A 200 33.66 -17.89 -19.40
N ARG A 201 32.63 -18.50 -18.79
CA ARG A 201 32.67 -19.93 -18.44
C ARG A 201 32.44 -20.76 -19.71
N PRO A 202 33.36 -21.67 -20.10
CA PRO A 202 33.13 -22.57 -21.22
C PRO A 202 31.86 -23.37 -20.96
N GLU A 203 30.98 -23.42 -21.96
CA GLU A 203 29.71 -24.13 -21.87
C GLU A 203 30.00 -25.59 -21.46
N PRO A 204 29.33 -26.13 -20.44
CA PRO A 204 29.53 -27.52 -20.08
C PRO A 204 29.14 -28.36 -21.30
N VAL A 205 30.14 -28.97 -21.97
CA VAL A 205 29.90 -29.96 -23.00
C VAL A 205 29.27 -31.15 -22.31
N ILE A 206 27.94 -31.14 -22.22
CA ILE A 206 27.17 -32.31 -21.82
C ILE A 206 27.38 -33.30 -22.97
N LYS A 207 28.37 -34.17 -22.83
CA LYS A 207 28.44 -35.37 -23.66
C LYS A 207 27.11 -36.08 -23.40
N PRO A 208 26.25 -36.29 -24.41
CA PRO A 208 25.05 -37.08 -24.20
C PRO A 208 25.55 -38.47 -23.82
N ALA A 209 25.58 -38.76 -22.52
CA ALA A 209 25.56 -40.13 -22.07
C ALA A 209 24.30 -40.70 -22.70
N ALA A 210 24.46 -41.70 -23.57
CA ALA A 210 23.33 -42.38 -24.19
C ALA A 210 22.45 -42.90 -23.06
N ILE A 211 21.41 -42.15 -22.70
CA ILE A 211 20.34 -42.63 -21.83
C ILE A 211 19.65 -43.67 -22.69
N GLN A 212 20.05 -44.92 -22.52
CA GLN A 212 19.32 -46.06 -23.03
C GLN A 212 18.01 -46.08 -22.25
N PHE A 213 16.99 -45.41 -22.78
CA PHE A 213 15.63 -45.66 -22.37
C PHE A 213 15.35 -47.11 -22.70
N ALA A 214 15.42 -47.99 -21.69
CA ALA A 214 14.89 -49.33 -21.80
C ALA A 214 13.44 -49.15 -22.30
N ARG A 215 13.16 -49.63 -23.51
CA ARG A 215 11.80 -49.65 -24.06
C ARG A 215 11.00 -50.63 -23.20
N ALA A 216 10.44 -50.14 -22.10
CA ALA A 216 9.34 -50.82 -21.45
C ALA A 216 8.18 -50.83 -22.44
N THR A 217 7.83 -52.03 -22.91
CA THR A 217 6.60 -52.25 -23.68
C THR A 217 5.44 -51.69 -22.86
N PRO A 218 4.61 -50.78 -23.40
CA PRO A 218 3.49 -50.27 -22.66
C PRO A 218 2.50 -51.43 -22.46
N ALA A 219 2.46 -51.97 -21.24
CA ALA A 219 1.32 -52.77 -20.82
C ALA A 219 0.11 -51.85 -20.88
N ARG A 220 -0.76 -52.07 -21.88
CA ARG A 220 -2.01 -51.33 -22.08
C ARG A 220 -2.80 -51.40 -20.77
N PRO A 221 -2.97 -50.30 -20.03
CA PRO A 221 -3.85 -50.34 -18.87
C PRO A 221 -5.25 -50.63 -19.39
N SER A 222 -5.86 -51.68 -18.85
CA SER A 222 -7.28 -51.97 -19.07
C SER A 222 -8.07 -50.71 -18.74
N ALA A 223 -8.88 -50.25 -19.70
CA ALA A 223 -9.72 -49.08 -19.55
C ALA A 223 -10.84 -49.39 -18.53
N GLN A 224 -10.53 -49.27 -17.24
CA GLN A 224 -11.55 -49.10 -16.23
C GLN A 224 -12.08 -47.67 -16.34
N ALA A 225 -13.34 -47.54 -16.77
CA ALA A 225 -14.08 -46.30 -16.70
C ALA A 225 -13.99 -45.73 -15.26
N PRO A 226 -13.84 -44.41 -15.09
CA PRO A 226 -13.76 -43.82 -13.76
C PRO A 226 -15.03 -44.17 -12.98
N GLY A 227 -14.86 -45.02 -11.96
CA GLY A 227 -15.93 -45.40 -11.06
C GLY A 227 -16.54 -44.17 -10.41
N LYS A 228 -17.87 -44.14 -10.32
CA LYS A 228 -18.62 -43.09 -9.64
C LYS A 228 -17.99 -42.87 -8.25
N PRO A 229 -17.63 -41.63 -7.86
CA PRO A 229 -16.98 -41.39 -6.58
C PRO A 229 -17.85 -41.93 -5.44
N PRO A 230 -17.25 -42.53 -4.39
CA PRO A 230 -17.99 -43.10 -3.27
C PRO A 230 -19.01 -42.09 -2.73
N ALA A 231 -20.21 -42.55 -2.38
CA ALA A 231 -21.30 -41.69 -1.91
C ALA A 231 -20.91 -40.75 -0.75
N GLN A 232 -19.93 -41.16 0.06
CA GLN A 232 -19.36 -40.36 1.14
C GLN A 232 -18.62 -39.11 0.65
N VAL A 233 -17.96 -39.17 -0.51
CA VAL A 233 -17.27 -38.02 -1.15
C VAL A 233 -18.30 -37.02 -1.66
N LEU A 234 -19.38 -37.49 -2.28
CA LEU A 234 -20.48 -36.64 -2.75
C LEU A 234 -21.18 -35.94 -1.57
N ALA A 235 -21.46 -36.67 -0.49
CA ALA A 235 -22.04 -36.09 0.73
C ALA A 235 -21.12 -35.04 1.37
N ARG A 236 -19.80 -35.22 1.33
CA ARG A 236 -18.84 -34.23 1.83
C ARG A 236 -18.87 -32.94 1.01
N ILE A 237 -18.93 -33.06 -0.32
CA ILE A 237 -19.02 -31.92 -1.24
C ILE A 237 -20.33 -31.14 -1.03
N GLU A 238 -21.45 -31.85 -0.83
CA GLU A 238 -22.75 -31.21 -0.56
C GLU A 238 -22.77 -30.46 0.79
N ARG A 239 -22.21 -31.07 1.85
CA ARG A 239 -22.07 -30.41 3.15
C ARG A 239 -21.20 -29.16 3.07
N GLU A 240 -20.12 -29.20 2.30
CA GLU A 240 -19.24 -28.04 2.11
C GLU A 240 -19.92 -26.92 1.32
N LYS A 241 -20.69 -27.27 0.29
CA LYS A 241 -21.52 -26.31 -0.46
C LYS A 241 -22.59 -25.67 0.43
N ALA A 242 -23.28 -26.44 1.26
CA ALA A 242 -24.27 -25.94 2.20
C ALA A 242 -23.65 -24.98 3.23
N ARG A 243 -22.48 -25.32 3.78
CA ARG A 243 -21.73 -24.46 4.71
C ARG A 243 -21.32 -23.13 4.07
N LYS A 244 -20.82 -23.17 2.83
CA LYS A 244 -20.47 -21.96 2.07
C LYS A 244 -21.69 -21.10 1.75
N ALA A 245 -22.84 -21.71 1.47
CA ALA A 245 -24.09 -20.98 1.24
C ALA A 245 -24.60 -20.30 2.52
N GLN A 246 -24.56 -20.99 3.67
CA GLN A 246 -24.91 -20.41 4.97
C GLN A 246 -23.99 -19.24 5.34
N ALA A 247 -22.67 -19.39 5.15
CA ALA A 247 -21.71 -18.31 5.42
C ALA A 247 -21.99 -17.05 4.56
N ARG A 248 -22.37 -17.24 3.29
CA ARG A 248 -22.77 -16.13 2.40
C ARG A 248 -24.09 -15.48 2.85
N ALA A 249 -25.07 -16.27 3.27
CA ALA A 249 -26.34 -15.75 3.77
C ALA A 249 -26.16 -14.94 5.07
N SER A 250 -25.32 -15.42 6.00
CA SER A 250 -24.98 -14.69 7.22
C SER A 250 -24.25 -13.37 6.94
N LEU A 251 -23.36 -13.34 5.95
CA LEU A 251 -22.67 -12.11 5.54
C LEU A 251 -23.65 -11.07 4.94
N LEU A 252 -24.63 -11.52 4.16
CA LEU A 252 -25.67 -10.66 3.60
C LEU A 252 -26.63 -10.11 4.67
N LEU A 253 -26.96 -10.91 5.69
CA LEU A 253 -27.80 -10.45 6.80
C LEU A 253 -27.09 -9.42 7.69
N ALA A 254 -25.77 -9.54 7.85
CA ALA A 254 -24.95 -8.61 8.62
C ALA A 254 -24.74 -7.24 7.92
N GLN A 255 -25.09 -7.13 6.63
CA GLN A 255 -25.00 -5.89 5.85
C GLN A 255 -26.36 -5.20 5.64
N ALA A 256 -27.44 -5.73 6.23
CA ALA A 256 -28.74 -5.08 6.16
C ALA A 256 -28.74 -3.77 6.99
N PRO A 257 -29.18 -2.63 6.43
CA PRO A 257 -29.21 -1.36 7.15
C PRO A 257 -30.17 -1.43 8.34
N VAL A 258 -29.68 -1.07 9.52
CA VAL A 258 -30.51 -0.91 10.73
C VAL A 258 -31.30 0.39 10.59
N ASP A 259 -32.60 0.26 10.35
CA ASP A 259 -33.52 1.39 10.30
C ASP A 259 -33.68 1.99 11.71
N ARG A 260 -33.08 3.16 11.95
CA ARG A 260 -33.01 3.82 13.26
C ARG A 260 -34.30 4.53 13.69
N ASN A 261 -35.38 4.48 12.88
CA ASN A 261 -36.62 5.22 13.14
C ASN A 261 -37.87 4.35 13.39
N ALA A 262 -37.72 3.07 13.75
CA ALA A 262 -38.87 2.24 14.15
C ALA A 262 -39.41 2.66 15.55
N PRO A 263 -40.73 2.91 15.71
CA PRO A 263 -41.30 3.32 17.00
C PRO A 263 -41.25 2.19 18.04
N LYS A 264 -40.86 2.54 19.27
CA LYS A 264 -40.78 1.62 20.42
C LYS A 264 -42.18 1.18 20.87
N THR A 265 -42.61 -0.01 20.47
CA THR A 265 -43.78 -0.67 21.07
C THR A 265 -43.38 -1.43 22.33
N THR A 266 -43.80 -0.89 23.48
CA THR A 266 -43.79 -1.52 24.79
C THR A 266 -44.58 -2.82 24.75
N THR A 267 -43.92 -3.97 24.96
CA THR A 267 -44.62 -5.26 25.05
C THR A 267 -44.78 -5.65 26.52
N ARG A 268 -46.03 -5.55 26.99
CA ARG A 268 -46.51 -6.04 28.28
C ARG A 268 -46.68 -7.56 28.21
N LYS A 269 -46.20 -8.24 29.25
CA LYS A 269 -46.20 -9.69 29.47
C LYS A 269 -47.62 -10.21 29.74
N VAL A 270 -48.14 -11.16 28.96
CA VAL A 270 -49.28 -12.02 29.34
C VAL A 270 -49.09 -13.43 28.75
N ALA A 271 -49.46 -14.43 29.56
CA ALA A 271 -49.31 -15.87 29.39
C ALA A 271 -50.16 -16.48 28.24
N GLY A 272 -49.79 -17.70 27.80
CA GLY A 272 -50.55 -18.54 26.83
C GLY A 272 -51.79 -19.23 27.45
N PRO A 273 -52.33 -20.34 26.88
CA PRO A 273 -51.93 -21.07 25.67
C PRO A 273 -53.08 -21.47 24.68
N ASN A 274 -52.65 -22.00 23.52
CA ASN A 274 -53.31 -23.00 22.65
C ASN A 274 -54.61 -22.67 21.85
N GLN A 275 -54.50 -22.76 20.52
CA GLN A 275 -55.26 -23.62 19.58
C GLN A 275 -55.61 -22.92 18.25
N GLY A 276 -55.45 -23.69 17.15
CA GLY A 276 -56.37 -23.60 16.00
C GLY A 276 -55.84 -22.96 14.72
N LEU A 277 -55.29 -23.79 13.83
CA LEU A 277 -55.29 -23.56 12.38
C LEU A 277 -56.72 -23.26 11.88
N THR A 278 -56.92 -22.23 11.04
CA THR A 278 -57.30 -22.34 9.61
C THR A 278 -57.85 -21.02 9.03
N ARG A 279 -57.32 -20.63 7.85
CA ARG A 279 -57.98 -19.93 6.70
C ARG A 279 -58.54 -18.51 7.01
N LEU A 280 -58.68 -17.55 6.10
CA LEU A 280 -58.72 -17.47 4.64
C LEU A 280 -58.53 -15.99 4.24
N LEU A 281 -57.74 -15.75 3.18
CA LEU A 281 -57.88 -14.74 2.12
C LEU A 281 -58.75 -13.47 2.37
N SER A 282 -58.17 -12.27 2.23
CA SER A 282 -58.68 -11.23 1.32
C SER A 282 -57.77 -9.99 1.21
N ARG A 283 -57.71 -9.43 -0.02
CA ARG A 283 -57.15 -8.12 -0.46
C ARG A 283 -55.61 -8.04 -0.62
N VAL A 284 -55.01 -7.71 -1.77
CA VAL A 284 -55.49 -7.06 -3.00
C VAL A 284 -54.76 -7.65 -4.22
N ARG A 285 -55.51 -8.30 -5.11
CA ARG A 285 -55.21 -8.34 -6.56
C ARG A 285 -55.76 -7.05 -7.16
N ARG A 286 -54.93 -6.25 -7.82
CA ARG A 286 -55.39 -5.48 -8.98
C ARG A 286 -54.29 -5.50 -10.04
N VAL A 287 -54.53 -6.36 -11.02
CA VAL A 287 -53.72 -6.66 -12.18
C VAL A 287 -54.28 -5.83 -13.35
N ARG A 288 -53.43 -4.95 -13.90
CA ARG A 288 -53.15 -4.75 -15.33
C ARG A 288 -54.23 -4.16 -16.26
N GLN A 289 -53.73 -3.25 -17.12
CA GLN A 289 -54.24 -2.79 -18.42
C GLN A 289 -55.02 -1.46 -18.45
N HIS A 290 -54.29 -0.37 -18.69
CA HIS A 290 -54.64 0.57 -19.74
C HIS A 290 -53.38 0.95 -20.53
N CYS A 291 -53.38 0.55 -21.80
CA CYS A 291 -52.47 1.01 -22.84
C CYS A 291 -52.87 2.42 -23.29
N GLY A 292 -51.89 3.20 -23.73
CA GLY A 292 -52.11 4.29 -24.69
C GLY A 292 -51.43 5.59 -24.31
N TRP A 293 -50.50 6.03 -25.18
CA TRP A 293 -49.77 7.31 -25.15
C TRP A 293 -48.77 7.46 -23.99
N LEU A 294 -47.45 7.57 -24.19
CA LEU A 294 -46.71 8.32 -25.21
C LEU A 294 -45.69 7.45 -25.97
N ARG A 295 -45.85 7.48 -27.29
CA ARG A 295 -44.86 7.07 -28.28
C ARG A 295 -43.88 8.22 -28.54
N ARG A 296 -42.61 7.86 -28.77
CA ARG A 296 -41.53 8.58 -29.50
C ARG A 296 -40.95 9.77 -28.71
N ARG A 297 -39.64 9.94 -28.55
CA ARG A 297 -38.57 9.89 -29.56
C ARG A 297 -37.22 9.56 -28.92
N ARG A 298 -36.53 8.54 -29.43
CA ARG A 298 -35.06 8.52 -29.53
C ARG A 298 -34.71 8.87 -30.97
N PRO A 299 -33.57 9.54 -31.23
CA PRO A 299 -32.83 9.25 -32.44
C PRO A 299 -31.40 8.81 -32.10
N ARG A 300 -31.00 7.69 -32.69
CA ARG A 300 -29.61 7.32 -32.91
C ARG A 300 -29.48 6.81 -34.35
N LYS A 301 -28.50 7.38 -35.06
CA LYS A 301 -27.66 6.86 -36.16
C LYS A 301 -27.89 7.34 -37.59
N ALA A 302 -26.72 7.38 -38.24
CA ALA A 302 -26.37 7.28 -39.67
C ALA A 302 -26.23 8.63 -40.41
N ARG A 303 -24.99 9.07 -40.70
CA ARG A 303 -24.16 8.72 -41.87
C ARG A 303 -24.77 9.18 -43.20
N ARG A 304 -24.13 10.16 -43.85
CA ARG A 304 -24.04 10.24 -45.31
C ARG A 304 -22.66 10.74 -45.73
N LEU A 305 -22.06 9.97 -46.63
CA LEU A 305 -20.83 10.20 -47.38
C LEU A 305 -21.07 11.21 -48.51
N GLN A 306 -20.04 11.99 -48.85
CA GLN A 306 -19.45 12.22 -50.19
C GLN A 306 -18.56 13.48 -50.08
N GLN A 307 -17.22 13.41 -50.12
CA GLN A 307 -16.30 13.06 -51.22
C GLN A 307 -16.06 14.24 -52.19
N ILE A 308 -14.80 14.36 -52.62
CA ILE A 308 -14.18 15.26 -53.62
C ILE A 308 -13.44 16.46 -52.96
N GLY A 309 -12.15 16.71 -53.19
CA GLY A 309 -11.24 16.10 -54.16
C GLY A 309 -9.78 16.49 -53.92
N SER A 310 -8.91 15.54 -54.27
CA SER A 310 -7.49 15.68 -54.54
C SER A 310 -7.26 16.60 -55.75
N ARG A 311 -6.27 17.51 -55.64
CA ARG A 311 -5.23 17.84 -56.65
C ARG A 311 -4.51 19.14 -56.27
N ARG A 312 -3.31 19.04 -55.71
CA ARG A 312 -2.00 19.42 -56.28
C ARG A 312 -0.93 19.33 -55.21
#